data_AF-A0A936K2X9-F1
#
_entry.id   AF-A0A936K2X9-F1
#
_cell.length_a   1.000
_cell.length_b   1.000
_cell.length_c   1.000
_cell.angle_alpha   90.00
_cell.angle_beta   90.00
_cell.angle_gamma   90.00
#
_symmetry.space_group_name_H-M   'P 1'
#
loop_
_entity.id
_entity.type
_entity.pdbx_description
1 polymer ?
#
loop_
_entity_poly.entity_id
_entity_poly.type
_entity_poly.pdbx_seq_one_letter_code
_entity_poly.pdbx_strand_id
1 'polypeptide(L)'
;MDDATAEFYARNAKDVVARYEAAASSIARYFGVAFAAGSRVLDVGAGSGRDLALLLRGGFEAFGVEPVDALRVEALDHHPELSGRLASGVLPAIGVPFGGVFDGVLCSAVLMHVPEADLFDTAFALRGLLRPHGRLLISLPLARTDVSEDGRDGSGRLFSPYTAEYLQLLFERVGFQQIGRWDDDDALDRAGTRWFTLLFELRIGGALRAIDQIEGILNRDRKVATYKLALFRALAELATQEPRGARWRSDGRVGVPIRRIAEKWLGYYWPIFAAGTFIPQSQSEGAGSTKQVMFRKAMNALMAPYRGAGVHGGLAAWQQDLQAGRLSAAAAAMLEAALQSIASAIRYGPVDFSGGSLETGRVFSHDPKTADVVMSSELWRELSLLGHWIIDAVVLRWATLTERFGQRQGIRSSDVLPLLLARPEPERATHLARQVYLQSGLGVCVWSDRRLGAGLAVDHVIPFALWGCNDLWNLLPVAPAINNQKSDKLPTSELMRSRRPQIVLCWEVLRDEASVAFDQQAAHLLGRKLTGPLGWQDALFARLREAVEVTALQRGVERWAPRLSAS
;
A
#
# COMPACT_ATOMS: atom_id res chain seq x y z
N MET A 1 35.53 8.90 -0.94
CA MET A 1 36.08 9.86 0.05
C MET A 1 36.69 11.00 -0.73
N ASP A 2 36.52 12.25 -0.29
CA ASP A 2 37.17 13.43 -0.88
C ASP A 2 38.72 13.40 -0.74
N ASP A 3 39.44 13.75 -1.81
CA ASP A 3 40.91 13.61 -1.86
C ASP A 3 41.63 14.47 -0.82
N ALA A 4 41.25 15.74 -0.66
CA ALA A 4 41.85 16.63 0.34
C ALA A 4 41.62 16.13 1.77
N THR A 5 40.46 15.51 2.01
CA THR A 5 40.16 14.85 3.29
C THR A 5 41.07 13.64 3.53
N ALA A 6 41.29 12.80 2.51
CA ALA A 6 42.20 11.67 2.59
C ALA A 6 43.64 12.10 2.88
N GLU A 7 44.12 13.15 2.20
CA GLU A 7 45.46 13.73 2.42
C GLU A 7 45.64 14.28 3.83
N PHE A 8 44.61 14.91 4.42
CA PHE A 8 44.66 15.36 5.80
C PHE A 8 44.87 14.17 6.74
N TYR A 9 44.07 13.11 6.59
CA TYR A 9 44.17 11.94 7.45
C TYR A 9 45.50 11.20 7.26
N ALA A 10 46.04 11.14 6.05
CA ALA A 10 47.34 10.54 5.77
C ALA A 10 48.48 11.30 6.47
N ARG A 11 48.46 12.65 6.43
CA ARG A 11 49.49 13.50 7.03
C ARG A 11 49.43 13.56 8.56
N ASN A 12 48.24 13.41 9.15
CA ASN A 12 48.00 13.61 10.58
C ASN A 12 47.60 12.31 11.30
N ALA A 13 47.87 11.14 10.71
CA ALA A 13 47.35 9.85 11.17
C ALA A 13 47.60 9.60 12.67
N LYS A 14 48.85 9.76 13.11
CA LYS A 14 49.25 9.53 14.52
C LYS A 14 48.51 10.42 15.51
N ASP A 15 48.42 11.72 15.24
CA ASP A 15 47.73 12.68 16.12
C ASP A 15 46.22 12.46 16.12
N VAL A 16 45.64 12.14 14.96
CA VAL A 16 44.22 11.80 14.83
C VAL A 16 43.88 10.55 15.63
N VAL A 17 44.69 9.49 15.50
CA VAL A 17 44.52 8.22 16.23
C VAL A 17 44.62 8.45 17.73
N ALA A 18 45.66 9.16 18.20
CA ALA A 18 45.82 9.47 19.61
C ALA A 18 44.60 10.23 20.18
N ARG A 19 44.05 11.20 19.43
CA ARG A 19 42.85 11.94 19.83
C ARG A 19 41.61 11.04 19.86
N TYR A 20 41.46 10.13 18.91
CA TYR A 20 40.30 9.22 18.87
C TYR A 20 40.37 8.19 20.01
N GLU A 21 41.53 7.62 20.29
CA GLU A 21 41.72 6.67 21.39
C GLU A 21 41.57 7.32 22.78
N ALA A 22 41.86 8.62 22.91
CA ALA A 22 41.69 9.36 24.16
C ALA A 22 40.22 9.58 24.57
N ALA A 23 39.27 9.37 23.65
CA ALA A 23 37.84 9.56 23.91
C ALA A 23 37.06 8.26 23.81
N ALA A 24 36.05 8.12 24.68
CA ALA A 24 35.12 7.00 24.58
C ALA A 24 34.31 7.07 23.28
N SER A 25 34.08 5.91 22.66
CA SER A 25 33.19 5.83 21.50
C SER A 25 31.74 6.06 21.94
N SER A 26 31.14 7.17 21.50
CA SER A 26 29.73 7.46 21.77
C SER A 26 28.82 6.42 21.13
N ILE A 27 29.14 5.96 19.92
CA ILE A 27 28.31 5.03 19.16
C ILE A 27 28.34 3.60 19.70
N ALA A 28 29.39 3.22 20.44
CA ALA A 28 29.56 1.86 20.97
C ALA A 28 28.42 1.42 21.90
N ARG A 29 27.76 2.35 22.59
CA ARG A 29 26.58 2.07 23.43
C ARG A 29 25.42 1.45 22.64
N TYR A 30 25.36 1.70 21.33
CA TYR A 30 24.29 1.22 20.46
C TYR A 30 24.58 -0.15 19.84
N PHE A 31 25.80 -0.69 19.94
CA PHE A 31 26.16 -1.94 19.27
C PHE A 31 25.27 -3.12 19.68
N GLY A 32 24.94 -3.26 20.96
CA GLY A 32 24.06 -4.33 21.43
C GLY A 32 22.59 -4.20 20.99
N VAL A 33 22.14 -2.98 20.66
CA VAL A 33 20.79 -2.75 20.08
C VAL A 33 20.83 -2.93 18.57
N ALA A 34 21.91 -2.48 17.93
CA ALA A 34 22.11 -2.52 16.50
C ALA A 34 22.34 -3.96 16.01
N PHE A 35 23.19 -4.74 16.66
CA PHE A 35 23.64 -6.04 16.16
C PHE A 35 23.41 -7.14 17.21
N ALA A 36 22.97 -8.32 16.76
CA ALA A 36 22.83 -9.47 17.64
C ALA A 36 24.20 -10.06 18.00
N ALA A 37 24.37 -10.60 19.21
CA ALA A 37 25.65 -11.22 19.62
C ALA A 37 26.11 -12.28 18.60
N GLY A 38 27.41 -12.32 18.31
CA GLY A 38 27.99 -13.21 17.29
C GLY A 38 27.73 -12.79 15.84
N SER A 39 27.01 -11.69 15.59
CA SER A 39 26.80 -11.17 14.24
C SER A 39 28.13 -10.82 13.56
N ARG A 40 28.17 -11.02 12.25
CA ARG A 40 29.29 -10.59 11.41
C ARG A 40 29.14 -9.12 11.03
N VAL A 41 30.05 -8.26 11.48
CA VAL A 41 29.93 -6.80 11.36
C VAL A 41 31.11 -6.21 10.60
N LEU A 42 30.83 -5.30 9.66
CA LEU A 42 31.87 -4.52 8.97
C LEU A 42 31.88 -3.07 9.47
N ASP A 43 33.02 -2.60 9.95
CA ASP A 43 33.28 -1.20 10.25
C ASP A 43 33.87 -0.49 9.02
N VAL A 44 33.10 0.39 8.40
CA VAL A 44 33.49 1.12 7.20
C VAL A 44 34.03 2.48 7.58
N GLY A 45 35.31 2.73 7.29
CA GLY A 45 36.08 3.87 7.76
C GLY A 45 36.55 3.69 9.20
N ALA A 46 37.22 2.56 9.46
CA ALA A 46 37.58 2.11 10.81
C ALA A 46 38.53 3.07 11.57
N GLY A 47 39.19 4.03 10.88
CA GLY A 47 39.97 5.08 11.51
C GLY A 47 41.09 4.53 12.40
N SER A 48 41.02 4.79 13.71
CA SER A 48 41.99 4.29 14.70
C SER A 48 41.82 2.80 15.05
N GLY A 49 40.77 2.15 14.56
CA GLY A 49 40.42 0.78 14.93
C GLY A 49 39.66 0.67 16.27
N ARG A 50 39.43 1.78 16.98
CA ARG A 50 38.74 1.81 18.28
C ARG A 50 37.39 1.09 18.27
N ASP A 51 36.53 1.48 17.34
CA ASP A 51 35.15 0.98 17.27
C ASP A 51 35.14 -0.49 16.83
N LEU A 52 36.01 -0.87 15.90
CA LEU A 52 36.25 -2.26 15.51
C LEU A 52 36.75 -3.13 16.68
N ALA A 53 37.71 -2.66 17.47
CA ALA A 53 38.20 -3.39 18.65
C ALA A 53 37.10 -3.54 19.72
N LEU A 54 36.25 -2.52 19.90
CA LEU A 54 35.09 -2.60 20.79
C LEU A 54 34.05 -3.62 20.30
N LEU A 55 33.81 -3.71 18.99
CA LEU A 55 32.95 -4.76 18.42
C LEU A 55 33.52 -6.17 18.70
N LEU A 56 34.83 -6.39 18.51
CA LEU A 56 35.45 -7.69 18.83
C LEU A 56 35.31 -8.03 20.32
N ARG A 57 35.61 -7.08 21.21
CA ARG A 57 35.43 -7.27 22.67
C ARG A 57 33.97 -7.50 23.07
N GLY A 58 33.03 -6.96 22.30
CA GLY A 58 31.59 -7.18 22.46
C GLY A 58 31.09 -8.55 21.98
N GLY A 59 31.97 -9.41 21.43
CA GLY A 59 31.61 -10.75 20.97
C GLY A 59 31.04 -10.80 19.56
N PHE A 60 31.26 -9.76 18.73
CA PHE A 60 30.90 -9.76 17.32
C PHE A 60 32.02 -10.35 16.46
N GLU A 61 31.68 -10.96 15.32
CA GLU A 61 32.67 -11.34 14.31
C GLU A 61 32.97 -10.11 13.43
N ALA A 62 33.82 -9.22 13.96
CA ALA A 62 34.02 -7.91 13.36
C ALA A 62 35.22 -7.85 12.39
N PHE A 63 35.06 -7.06 11.34
CA PHE A 63 36.04 -6.72 10.31
C PHE A 63 35.97 -5.23 10.02
N GLY A 64 37.01 -4.62 9.45
CA GLY A 64 36.98 -3.21 9.08
C GLY A 64 37.67 -2.91 7.76
N VAL A 65 37.27 -1.79 7.15
CA VAL A 65 37.97 -1.18 6.04
C VAL A 65 38.31 0.27 6.34
N GLU A 66 39.49 0.70 5.93
CA GLU A 66 39.95 2.08 6.08
C GLU A 66 40.76 2.47 4.84
N PRO A 67 40.38 3.52 4.10
CA PRO A 67 41.07 3.87 2.86
C PRO A 67 42.50 4.39 3.06
N VAL A 68 42.81 5.02 4.19
CA VAL A 68 44.11 5.66 4.42
C VAL A 68 45.11 4.70 5.03
N ASP A 69 46.18 4.39 4.29
CA ASP A 69 47.23 3.44 4.70
C ASP A 69 47.87 3.79 6.04
N ALA A 70 48.18 5.07 6.26
CA ALA A 70 48.78 5.55 7.51
C ALA A 70 47.87 5.31 8.73
N LEU A 71 46.55 5.49 8.58
CA LEU A 71 45.60 5.18 9.65
C LEU A 71 45.54 3.68 9.94
N ARG A 72 45.57 2.83 8.91
CA ARG A 72 45.60 1.37 9.10
C ARG A 72 46.83 0.89 9.86
N VAL A 73 48.00 1.47 9.56
CA VAL A 73 49.24 1.13 10.27
C VAL A 73 49.14 1.50 11.74
N GLU A 74 48.74 2.73 12.05
CA GLU A 74 48.56 3.21 13.43
C GLU A 74 47.48 2.42 14.19
N ALA A 75 46.38 2.05 13.52
CA ALA A 75 45.32 1.23 14.10
C ALA A 75 45.81 -0.18 14.48
N LEU A 76 46.66 -0.80 13.65
CA LEU A 76 47.24 -2.12 13.94
C LEU A 76 48.31 -2.07 15.04
N ASP A 77 49.00 -0.94 15.19
CA ASP A 77 49.94 -0.72 16.30
C ASP A 77 49.20 -0.61 17.65
N HIS A 78 48.08 0.14 17.68
CA HIS A 78 47.26 0.30 18.89
C HIS A 78 46.42 -0.92 19.24
N HIS A 79 45.92 -1.65 18.22
CA HIS A 79 45.06 -2.82 18.40
C HIS A 79 45.59 -4.02 17.58
N PRO A 80 46.65 -4.70 18.03
CA PRO A 80 47.24 -5.84 17.31
C PRO A 80 46.27 -6.99 17.03
N GLU A 81 45.20 -7.12 17.82
CA GLU A 81 44.12 -8.09 17.62
C GLU A 81 43.34 -7.89 16.31
N LEU A 82 43.48 -6.73 15.66
CA LEU A 82 42.86 -6.42 14.37
C LEU A 82 43.63 -7.00 13.17
N SER A 83 44.79 -7.64 13.42
CA SER A 83 45.58 -8.28 12.37
C SER A 83 44.76 -9.33 11.62
N GLY A 84 44.74 -9.22 10.29
CA GLY A 84 43.91 -10.05 9.40
C GLY A 84 42.42 -9.68 9.35
N ARG A 85 41.99 -8.64 10.08
CA ARG A 85 40.59 -8.15 10.13
C ARG A 85 40.41 -6.74 9.60
N LEU A 86 41.49 -6.02 9.32
CA LEU A 86 41.48 -4.67 8.76
C LEU A 86 42.07 -4.67 7.34
N ALA A 87 41.34 -4.08 6.38
CA ALA A 87 41.74 -4.03 4.96
C ALA A 87 41.59 -2.62 4.37
N SER A 88 42.15 -2.41 3.17
CA SER A 88 41.89 -1.19 2.39
C SER A 88 40.50 -1.27 1.74
N GLY A 89 39.78 -0.15 1.74
CA GLY A 89 38.48 0.00 1.08
C GLY A 89 37.97 1.42 1.19
N VAL A 90 37.30 1.92 0.14
CA VAL A 90 36.82 3.31 0.06
C VAL A 90 35.38 3.35 -0.46
N LEU A 91 34.53 4.18 0.13
CA LEU A 91 33.19 4.45 -0.42
C LEU A 91 33.27 5.47 -1.57
N PRO A 92 32.49 5.30 -2.66
CA PRO A 92 31.54 4.21 -2.90
C PRO A 92 32.16 2.90 -3.44
N ALA A 93 33.40 2.93 -3.94
CA ALA A 93 34.08 1.82 -4.61
C ALA A 93 34.67 0.74 -3.66
N ILE A 94 33.89 0.30 -2.67
CA ILE A 94 34.37 -0.55 -1.56
C ILE A 94 34.55 -2.03 -1.96
N GLY A 95 33.93 -2.45 -3.06
CA GLY A 95 33.99 -3.84 -3.53
C GLY A 95 33.34 -4.83 -2.56
N VAL A 96 33.97 -5.99 -2.37
CA VAL A 96 33.43 -7.12 -1.59
C VAL A 96 34.46 -7.55 -0.52
N PRO A 97 34.77 -6.68 0.46
CA PRO A 97 35.81 -6.95 1.45
C PRO A 97 35.46 -8.19 2.27
N PHE A 98 36.48 -9.00 2.56
CA PHE A 98 36.35 -10.25 3.33
C PHE A 98 35.26 -11.20 2.81
N GLY A 99 35.04 -11.24 1.49
CA GLY A 99 34.03 -12.11 0.88
C GLY A 99 32.59 -11.58 0.96
N GLY A 100 32.37 -10.37 1.49
CA GLY A 100 31.07 -9.72 1.55
C GLY A 100 30.10 -10.41 2.52
N VAL A 101 28.82 -10.01 2.48
CA VAL A 101 27.72 -10.58 3.27
C VAL A 101 27.91 -10.39 4.79
N PHE A 102 27.48 -9.23 5.27
CA PHE A 102 27.52 -8.86 6.69
C PHE A 102 26.11 -8.81 7.28
N ASP A 103 26.03 -9.16 8.56
CA ASP A 103 24.81 -9.03 9.37
C ASP A 103 24.62 -7.59 9.85
N GLY A 104 25.75 -6.87 9.99
CA GLY A 104 25.79 -5.48 10.40
C GLY A 104 26.85 -4.70 9.64
N VAL A 105 26.57 -3.43 9.36
CA VAL A 105 27.56 -2.45 8.90
C VAL A 105 27.54 -1.26 9.86
N LEU A 106 28.70 -0.91 10.36
CA LEU A 106 28.96 0.31 11.10
C LEU A 106 29.57 1.34 10.14
N CYS A 107 29.03 2.55 10.13
CA CYS A 107 29.52 3.66 9.33
C CYS A 107 29.56 4.92 10.20
N SER A 108 30.51 4.95 11.14
CA SER A 108 30.61 5.95 12.19
C SER A 108 31.44 7.14 11.72
N ALA A 109 30.85 8.34 11.67
CA ALA A 109 31.56 9.57 11.30
C ALA A 109 32.29 9.46 9.93
N VAL A 110 31.61 8.90 8.91
CA VAL A 110 32.22 8.69 7.58
C VAL A 110 31.47 9.42 6.48
N LEU A 111 30.14 9.33 6.42
CA LEU A 111 29.37 9.84 5.28
C LEU A 111 29.54 11.36 5.06
N MET A 112 29.83 12.13 6.12
CA MET A 112 30.16 13.55 6.01
C MET A 112 31.39 13.85 5.14
N HIS A 113 32.27 12.86 4.91
CA HIS A 113 33.47 12.96 4.06
C HIS A 113 33.22 12.45 2.62
N VAL A 114 31.98 12.11 2.27
CA VAL A 114 31.57 11.67 0.94
C VAL A 114 30.97 12.85 0.17
N PRO A 115 31.50 13.18 -1.03
CA PRO A 115 30.91 14.19 -1.90
C PRO A 115 29.44 13.91 -2.19
N GLU A 116 28.62 14.94 -2.33
CA GLU A 116 27.19 14.80 -2.59
C GLU A 116 26.89 13.97 -3.84
N ALA A 117 27.71 14.13 -4.89
CA ALA A 117 27.61 13.35 -6.13
C ALA A 117 27.76 11.83 -5.93
N ASP A 118 28.50 11.40 -4.90
CA ASP A 118 28.81 10.00 -4.63
C ASP A 118 27.93 9.39 -3.52
N LEU A 119 27.09 10.19 -2.85
CA LEU A 119 26.33 9.74 -1.68
C LEU A 119 25.33 8.64 -2.05
N PHE A 120 24.67 8.76 -3.20
CA PHE A 120 23.71 7.77 -3.65
C PHE A 120 24.38 6.42 -3.94
N ASP A 121 25.50 6.43 -4.67
CA ASP A 121 26.30 5.23 -4.95
C ASP A 121 26.87 4.64 -3.66
N THR A 122 27.21 5.47 -2.69
CA THR A 122 27.62 5.06 -1.34
C THR A 122 26.51 4.32 -0.61
N ALA A 123 25.27 4.81 -0.67
CA ALA A 123 24.12 4.10 -0.08
C ALA A 123 23.89 2.73 -0.74
N PHE A 124 24.07 2.63 -2.07
CA PHE A 124 24.01 1.35 -2.80
C PHE A 124 25.15 0.40 -2.42
N ALA A 125 26.36 0.90 -2.25
CA ALA A 125 27.51 0.11 -1.81
C ALA A 125 27.26 -0.47 -0.40
N LEU A 126 26.82 0.36 0.56
CA LEU A 126 26.47 -0.07 1.92
C LEU A 126 25.35 -1.12 1.92
N ARG A 127 24.34 -0.94 1.07
CA ARG A 127 23.29 -1.94 0.86
C ARG A 127 23.85 -3.27 0.36
N GLY A 128 24.77 -3.23 -0.62
CA GLY A 128 25.36 -4.43 -1.23
C GLY A 128 26.23 -5.25 -0.27
N LEU A 129 26.73 -4.65 0.80
CA LEU A 129 27.51 -5.33 1.84
C LEU A 129 26.65 -6.17 2.79
N LEU A 130 25.37 -5.81 2.94
CA LEU A 130 24.48 -6.44 3.92
C LEU A 130 23.75 -7.65 3.36
N ARG A 131 23.59 -8.66 4.22
CA ARG A 131 22.64 -9.74 3.95
C ARG A 131 21.20 -9.23 4.07
N PRO A 132 20.22 -9.98 3.56
CA PRO A 132 18.81 -9.70 3.83
C PRO A 132 18.52 -9.63 5.35
N HIS A 133 17.80 -8.60 5.82
CA HIS A 133 17.63 -8.23 7.25
C HIS A 133 18.89 -7.75 7.99
N GLY A 134 20.00 -7.53 7.28
CA GLY A 134 21.20 -6.93 7.85
C GLY A 134 20.96 -5.48 8.28
N ARG A 135 21.72 -4.99 9.25
CA ARG A 135 21.51 -3.66 9.84
C ARG A 135 22.64 -2.70 9.55
N LEU A 136 22.30 -1.42 9.35
CA LEU A 136 23.25 -0.35 9.09
C LEU A 136 23.14 0.68 10.21
N LEU A 137 24.23 0.89 10.95
CA LEU A 137 24.34 1.90 12.00
C LEU A 137 25.26 3.02 11.51
N ILE A 138 24.73 4.26 11.48
CA ILE A 138 25.42 5.42 10.93
C ILE A 138 25.43 6.54 11.96
N SER A 139 26.53 7.29 12.07
CA SER A 139 26.58 8.54 12.85
C SER A 139 27.17 9.70 12.06
N LEU A 140 26.59 10.88 12.23
CA LEU A 140 27.07 12.14 11.66
C LEU A 140 26.85 13.29 12.66
N PRO A 141 27.58 14.41 12.50
CA PRO A 141 27.29 15.61 13.25
C PRO A 141 25.89 16.15 12.91
N LEU A 142 25.08 16.41 13.94
CA LEU A 142 23.82 17.14 13.88
C LEU A 142 24.05 18.65 13.72
N ALA A 143 25.10 19.16 14.36
CA ALA A 143 25.50 20.55 14.28
C ALA A 143 27.03 20.64 14.37
N ARG A 144 27.59 21.61 13.65
CA ARG A 144 29.01 21.98 13.62
C ARG A 144 29.08 23.49 13.37
N THR A 145 29.90 24.21 14.13
CA THR A 145 30.08 25.68 13.99
C THR A 145 31.38 26.05 13.27
N ASP A 146 32.24 25.07 13.04
CA ASP A 146 33.60 25.16 12.48
C ASP A 146 33.69 24.65 11.03
N VAL A 147 32.56 24.62 10.30
CA VAL A 147 32.48 24.26 8.88
C VAL A 147 32.01 25.48 8.09
N SER A 148 32.76 25.87 7.06
CA SER A 148 32.42 26.98 6.16
C SER A 148 31.28 26.61 5.20
N GLU A 149 30.75 27.62 4.50
CA GLU A 149 29.63 27.43 3.56
C GLU A 149 29.96 26.48 2.39
N ASP A 150 31.24 26.33 2.03
CA ASP A 150 31.72 25.36 1.05
C ASP A 150 31.81 23.92 1.59
N GLY A 151 31.37 23.70 2.83
CA GLY A 151 31.33 22.40 3.47
C GLY A 151 32.70 21.91 3.95
N ARG A 152 33.69 22.79 4.15
CA ARG A 152 35.01 22.38 4.67
C ARG A 152 35.29 22.92 6.06
N ASP A 153 36.08 22.19 6.85
CA ASP A 153 36.61 22.71 8.11
C ASP A 153 37.89 23.53 7.89
N GLY A 154 38.39 24.18 8.96
CA GLY A 154 39.64 24.96 8.90
C GLY A 154 40.90 24.16 8.54
N SER A 155 40.82 22.82 8.48
CA SER A 155 41.90 21.93 8.03
C SER A 155 41.69 21.41 6.59
N GLY A 156 40.65 21.88 5.91
CA GLY A 156 40.32 21.51 4.54
C GLY A 156 39.59 20.18 4.38
N ARG A 157 39.15 19.53 5.47
CA ARG A 157 38.35 18.30 5.38
C ARG A 157 36.92 18.62 4.98
N LEU A 158 36.33 17.78 4.12
CA LEU A 158 34.93 17.88 3.73
C LEU A 158 34.01 17.43 4.88
N PHE A 159 32.98 18.20 5.18
CA PHE A 159 31.90 17.91 6.11
C PHE A 159 30.57 18.30 5.45
N SER A 160 30.07 17.41 4.60
CA SER A 160 28.78 17.58 3.95
C SER A 160 27.64 17.65 4.99
N PRO A 161 26.76 18.67 4.94
CA PRO A 161 25.76 18.94 5.98
C PRO A 161 24.51 18.06 5.83
N TYR A 162 24.67 16.74 5.74
CA TYR A 162 23.53 15.83 5.59
C TYR A 162 22.70 15.78 6.88
N THR A 163 21.41 16.10 6.76
CA THR A 163 20.47 15.97 7.88
C THR A 163 20.01 14.52 8.07
N ALA A 164 19.54 14.20 9.28
CA ALA A 164 18.99 12.89 9.58
C ALA A 164 17.80 12.55 8.66
N GLU A 165 16.92 13.51 8.38
CA GLU A 165 15.74 13.33 7.53
C GLU A 165 16.12 13.07 6.07
N TYR A 166 17.16 13.74 5.56
CA TYR A 166 17.66 13.51 4.21
C TYR A 166 18.25 12.09 4.06
N LEU A 167 19.06 11.66 5.03
CA LEU A 167 19.62 10.30 5.05
C LEU A 167 18.54 9.25 5.24
N GLN A 168 17.53 9.49 6.10
CA GLN A 168 16.38 8.62 6.25
C GLN A 168 15.70 8.38 4.90
N LEU A 169 15.36 9.45 4.17
CA LEU A 169 14.72 9.35 2.87
C LEU A 169 15.60 8.61 1.85
N LEU A 170 16.91 8.91 1.82
CA LEU A 170 17.87 8.27 0.92
C LEU A 170 17.93 6.76 1.15
N PHE A 171 18.12 6.33 2.40
CA PHE A 171 18.25 4.91 2.74
C PHE A 171 16.91 4.17 2.58
N GLU A 172 15.77 4.79 2.92
CA GLU A 172 14.45 4.20 2.68
C GLU A 172 14.16 3.97 1.18
N ARG A 173 14.64 4.86 0.30
CA ARG A 173 14.52 4.71 -1.15
C ARG A 173 15.28 3.50 -1.70
N VAL A 174 16.37 3.09 -1.05
CA VAL A 174 17.19 1.94 -1.47
C VAL A 174 16.87 0.65 -0.70
N GLY A 175 15.79 0.64 0.08
CA GLY A 175 15.21 -0.57 0.68
C GLY A 175 15.49 -0.76 2.16
N PHE A 176 16.04 0.24 2.84
CA PHE A 176 16.13 0.22 4.30
C PHE A 176 14.82 0.67 4.96
N GLN A 177 14.65 0.32 6.23
CA GLN A 177 13.69 0.97 7.12
C GLN A 177 14.45 1.50 8.33
N GLN A 178 14.20 2.75 8.72
CA GLN A 178 14.72 3.27 9.98
C GLN A 178 14.01 2.59 11.16
N ILE A 179 14.80 1.99 12.05
CA ILE A 179 14.31 1.31 13.26
C ILE A 179 14.85 1.94 14.56
N GLY A 180 15.73 2.94 14.46
CA GLY A 180 16.22 3.71 15.60
C GLY A 180 16.83 5.05 15.19
N ARG A 181 16.71 6.04 16.08
CA ARG A 181 17.37 7.35 16.01
C ARG A 181 17.72 7.82 17.42
N TRP A 182 18.91 8.37 17.56
CA TRP A 182 19.39 9.01 18.79
C TRP A 182 20.15 10.27 18.45
N ASP A 183 20.00 11.30 19.28
CA ASP A 183 20.77 12.53 19.18
C ASP A 183 21.62 12.65 20.46
N ASP A 184 22.94 12.75 20.31
CA ASP A 184 23.93 12.73 21.40
C ASP A 184 24.77 14.03 21.43
N ASP A 185 25.33 14.34 22.59
CA ASP A 185 26.38 15.36 22.72
C ASP A 185 27.73 14.84 22.17
N ASP A 186 28.65 15.74 21.84
CA ASP A 186 29.96 15.39 21.28
C ASP A 186 30.88 14.73 22.31
N ALA A 187 31.35 13.51 22.02
CA ALA A 187 32.26 12.78 22.90
C ALA A 187 33.67 13.41 23.05
N LEU A 188 34.03 14.30 22.12
CA LEU A 188 35.27 15.09 22.15
C LEU A 188 35.06 16.49 22.75
N ASP A 189 33.86 16.79 23.26
CA ASP A 189 33.48 18.05 23.90
C ASP A 189 33.79 19.31 23.05
N ARG A 190 33.66 19.20 21.72
CA ARG A 190 33.84 20.35 20.81
C ARG A 190 32.63 21.28 20.90
N ALA A 191 32.90 22.54 21.24
CA ALA A 191 31.88 23.57 21.38
C ALA A 191 30.96 23.66 20.14
N GLY A 192 29.64 23.55 20.36
CA GLY A 192 28.63 23.65 19.31
C GLY A 192 28.52 22.40 18.41
N THR A 193 29.22 21.31 18.74
CA THR A 193 29.09 20.03 18.01
C THR A 193 28.09 19.11 18.72
N ARG A 194 27.12 18.58 17.97
CA ARG A 194 26.20 17.53 18.41
C ARG A 194 26.14 16.44 17.35
N TRP A 195 25.70 15.25 17.71
CA TRP A 195 25.65 14.09 16.81
C TRP A 195 24.25 13.52 16.71
N PHE A 196 23.97 12.89 15.58
CA PHE A 196 22.83 11.98 15.46
C PHE A 196 23.32 10.62 14.99
N THR A 197 22.64 9.57 15.46
CA THR A 197 22.87 8.17 15.12
C THR A 197 21.58 7.60 14.53
N LEU A 198 21.66 6.96 13.37
CA LEU A 198 20.54 6.29 12.72
C LEU A 198 20.82 4.79 12.66
N LEU A 199 19.82 3.99 13.02
CA LEU A 199 19.83 2.54 12.83
C LEU A 199 18.79 2.16 11.78
N PHE A 200 19.27 1.53 10.73
CA PHE A 200 18.46 1.00 9.64
C PHE A 200 18.51 -0.52 9.63
N GLU A 201 17.41 -1.14 9.23
CA GLU A 201 17.37 -2.55 8.84
C GLU A 201 17.12 -2.63 7.34
N LEU A 202 17.95 -3.40 6.63
CA LEU A 202 17.71 -3.77 5.25
C LEU A 202 16.53 -4.74 5.24
N ARG A 203 15.32 -4.20 5.13
CA ARG A 203 14.13 -5.04 4.93
C ARG A 203 14.36 -5.83 3.66
N ILE A 204 14.24 -7.16 3.75
CA ILE A 204 14.31 -8.01 2.57
C ILE A 204 13.25 -7.54 1.60
N GLY A 205 13.71 -6.78 0.62
CA GLY A 205 13.04 -6.54 -0.62
C GLY A 205 13.80 -7.16 -1.78
N GLY A 206 14.40 -8.34 -1.60
CA GLY A 206 14.69 -9.23 -2.73
C GLY A 206 13.39 -9.60 -3.47
N ALA A 207 12.26 -9.38 -2.81
CA ALA A 207 11.03 -9.01 -3.46
C ALA A 207 10.88 -7.50 -3.52
N LEU A 208 10.83 -6.92 -4.73
CA LEU A 208 10.34 -5.56 -5.01
C LEU A 208 9.37 -5.10 -3.90
N ARG A 209 9.47 -3.88 -3.36
CA ARG A 209 8.47 -3.39 -2.38
C ARG A 209 7.09 -3.67 -2.97
N ALA A 210 6.09 -3.99 -2.15
CA ALA A 210 4.79 -4.39 -2.68
C ALA A 210 4.22 -3.36 -3.70
N ILE A 211 4.51 -2.07 -3.52
CA ILE A 211 4.21 -1.03 -4.51
C ILE A 211 4.99 -1.18 -5.83
N ASP A 212 6.28 -1.49 -5.78
CA ASP A 212 7.11 -1.73 -6.96
C ASP A 212 6.70 -3.05 -7.67
N GLN A 213 6.19 -4.06 -6.95
CA GLN A 213 5.59 -5.26 -7.53
C GLN A 213 4.32 -4.92 -8.30
N ILE A 214 3.42 -4.14 -7.68
CA ILE A 214 2.19 -3.65 -8.33
C ILE A 214 2.60 -2.89 -9.60
N GLU A 215 3.54 -1.96 -9.49
CA GLU A 215 3.99 -1.17 -10.62
C GLU A 215 4.63 -2.04 -11.72
N GLY A 216 5.51 -2.98 -11.35
CA GLY A 216 6.12 -3.92 -12.27
C GLY A 216 5.10 -4.76 -13.03
N ILE A 217 4.06 -5.28 -12.36
CA ILE A 217 3.00 -6.03 -13.03
C ILE A 217 2.14 -5.11 -13.91
N LEU A 218 1.78 -3.93 -13.44
CA LEU A 218 0.94 -3.01 -14.19
C LEU A 218 1.68 -2.40 -15.39
N ASN A 219 3.01 -2.27 -15.36
CA ASN A 219 3.81 -1.65 -16.43
C ASN A 219 4.53 -2.67 -17.32
N ARG A 220 5.34 -3.56 -16.74
CA ARG A 220 6.33 -4.38 -17.47
C ARG A 220 5.80 -5.72 -17.92
N ASP A 221 4.95 -6.35 -17.11
CA ASP A 221 4.36 -7.65 -17.42
C ASP A 221 3.61 -7.61 -18.77
N ARG A 222 3.82 -8.63 -19.61
CA ARG A 222 3.07 -8.80 -20.86
C ARG A 222 1.57 -8.86 -20.58
N LYS A 223 0.79 -8.11 -21.36
CA LYS A 223 -0.68 -8.02 -21.26
C LYS A 223 -1.31 -8.40 -22.59
N VAL A 224 -1.77 -9.63 -22.69
CA VAL A 224 -2.55 -10.14 -23.85
C VAL A 224 -4.05 -9.91 -23.70
N ALA A 225 -4.50 -9.59 -22.47
CA ALA A 225 -5.86 -9.21 -22.11
C ALA A 225 -5.84 -8.19 -20.96
N THR A 226 -6.97 -7.54 -20.71
CA THR A 226 -7.15 -6.53 -19.64
C THR A 226 -7.23 -7.12 -18.22
N TYR A 227 -7.09 -8.45 -18.10
CA TYR A 227 -7.31 -9.20 -16.85
C TYR A 227 -6.43 -8.77 -15.66
N LYS A 228 -5.15 -8.43 -15.88
CA LYS A 228 -4.27 -7.97 -14.78
C LYS A 228 -4.77 -6.67 -14.17
N LEU A 229 -5.22 -5.74 -15.03
CA LEU A 229 -5.80 -4.47 -14.61
C LEU A 229 -7.10 -4.71 -13.84
N ALA A 230 -7.97 -5.58 -14.34
CA ALA A 230 -9.18 -5.96 -13.65
C ALA A 230 -8.93 -6.61 -12.28
N LEU A 231 -7.91 -7.46 -12.15
CA LEU A 231 -7.54 -8.08 -10.87
C LEU A 231 -7.09 -7.02 -9.86
N PHE A 232 -6.17 -6.13 -10.23
CA PHE A 232 -5.69 -5.08 -9.32
C PHE A 232 -6.78 -4.08 -8.93
N ARG A 233 -7.67 -3.71 -9.87
CA ARG A 233 -8.84 -2.89 -9.54
C ARG A 233 -9.74 -3.58 -8.50
N ALA A 234 -10.09 -4.85 -8.72
CA ALA A 234 -10.93 -5.60 -7.81
C ALA A 234 -10.29 -5.78 -6.42
N LEU A 235 -9.01 -6.13 -6.36
CA LEU A 235 -8.29 -6.30 -5.11
C LEU A 235 -8.15 -4.98 -4.34
N ALA A 236 -7.86 -3.88 -5.02
CA ALA A 236 -7.79 -2.56 -4.39
C ALA A 236 -9.16 -2.08 -3.88
N GLU A 237 -10.24 -2.29 -4.64
CA GLU A 237 -11.60 -1.99 -4.17
C GLU A 237 -11.99 -2.86 -2.97
N LEU A 238 -11.70 -4.17 -2.99
CA LEU A 238 -12.00 -5.06 -1.87
C LEU A 238 -11.16 -4.73 -0.63
N ALA A 239 -9.87 -4.39 -0.80
CA ALA A 239 -9.00 -4.01 0.31
C ALA A 239 -9.44 -2.70 1.00
N THR A 240 -10.04 -1.79 0.25
CA THR A 240 -10.48 -0.48 0.78
C THR A 240 -11.91 -0.51 1.31
N GLN A 241 -12.82 -1.25 0.67
CA GLN A 241 -14.25 -1.23 1.00
C GLN A 241 -14.68 -2.41 1.88
N GLU A 242 -14.05 -3.57 1.70
CA GLU A 242 -14.43 -4.84 2.34
C GLU A 242 -13.21 -5.58 2.92
N PRO A 243 -12.30 -4.93 3.69
CA PRO A 243 -11.02 -5.52 4.08
C PRO A 243 -11.15 -6.82 4.88
N ARG A 244 -12.29 -7.02 5.56
CA ARG A 244 -12.60 -8.23 6.34
C ARG A 244 -13.08 -9.41 5.49
N GLY A 245 -13.38 -9.19 4.22
CA GLY A 245 -13.60 -10.27 3.25
C GLY A 245 -12.32 -11.07 2.96
N ALA A 246 -11.15 -10.51 3.30
CA ALA A 246 -9.87 -11.19 3.19
C ALA A 246 -9.56 -12.04 4.43
N ARG A 247 -8.92 -13.19 4.19
CA ARG A 247 -8.60 -14.21 5.19
C ARG A 247 -7.11 -14.20 5.46
N TRP A 248 -6.73 -13.75 6.65
CA TRP A 248 -5.35 -13.75 7.12
C TRP A 248 -4.93 -15.17 7.48
N ARG A 249 -3.74 -15.57 7.03
CA ARG A 249 -3.16 -16.88 7.27
C ARG A 249 -1.97 -16.75 8.23
N SER A 250 -1.69 -17.82 8.98
CA SER A 250 -0.56 -17.87 9.92
C SER A 250 0.82 -17.83 9.23
N ASP A 251 0.87 -18.08 7.93
CA ASP A 251 2.09 -18.08 7.11
C ASP A 251 2.42 -16.70 6.50
N GLY A 252 1.80 -15.62 7.00
CA GLY A 252 2.04 -14.26 6.52
C GLY A 252 1.40 -13.94 5.17
N ARG A 253 0.50 -14.80 4.66
CA ARG A 253 -0.27 -14.57 3.42
C ARG A 253 -1.72 -14.17 3.70
N VAL A 254 -2.36 -13.62 2.67
CA VAL A 254 -3.76 -13.21 2.69
C VAL A 254 -4.49 -13.84 1.51
N GLY A 255 -5.64 -14.46 1.78
CA GLY A 255 -6.54 -15.02 0.77
C GLY A 255 -7.78 -14.16 0.55
N VAL A 256 -8.15 -13.92 -0.70
CA VAL A 256 -9.37 -13.20 -1.09
C VAL A 256 -10.27 -14.13 -1.90
N PRO A 257 -11.56 -14.32 -1.52
CA PRO A 257 -12.45 -15.22 -2.24
C PRO A 257 -12.59 -14.85 -3.72
N ILE A 258 -12.28 -15.79 -4.62
CA ILE A 258 -12.29 -15.54 -6.06
C ILE A 258 -13.68 -15.12 -6.57
N ARG A 259 -14.74 -15.58 -5.91
CA ARG A 259 -16.12 -15.16 -6.21
C ARG A 259 -16.32 -13.66 -6.05
N ARG A 260 -15.79 -13.06 -4.97
CA ARG A 260 -15.90 -11.60 -4.73
C ARG A 260 -15.16 -10.80 -5.79
N ILE A 261 -13.99 -11.30 -6.21
CA ILE A 261 -13.23 -10.71 -7.33
C ILE A 261 -14.03 -10.82 -8.64
N ALA A 262 -14.70 -11.96 -8.87
CA ALA A 262 -15.52 -12.19 -10.06
C ALA A 262 -16.76 -11.28 -10.11
N GLU A 263 -17.42 -11.04 -8.98
CA GLU A 263 -18.56 -10.10 -8.88
C GLU A 263 -18.14 -8.67 -9.20
N LYS A 264 -16.95 -8.24 -8.76
CA LYS A 264 -16.36 -6.95 -9.16
C LYS A 264 -16.09 -6.89 -10.67
N TRP A 265 -15.48 -7.93 -11.24
CA TRP A 265 -15.23 -8.01 -12.69
C TRP A 265 -16.53 -7.94 -13.51
N LEU A 266 -17.58 -8.64 -13.09
CA LEU A 266 -18.88 -8.59 -13.75
C LEU A 266 -19.34 -7.14 -13.90
N GLY A 267 -19.27 -6.35 -12.82
CA GLY A 267 -19.60 -4.93 -12.84
C GLY A 267 -18.71 -4.11 -13.79
N TYR A 268 -17.40 -4.36 -13.83
CA TYR A 268 -16.48 -3.61 -14.69
C TYR A 268 -16.67 -3.89 -16.18
N TYR A 269 -16.94 -5.15 -16.54
CA TYR A 269 -17.05 -5.56 -17.94
C TYR A 269 -18.45 -5.38 -18.53
N TRP A 270 -19.48 -5.26 -17.69
CA TRP A 270 -20.86 -5.09 -18.19
C TRP A 270 -21.03 -3.86 -19.10
N PRO A 271 -20.63 -2.63 -18.70
CA PRO A 271 -20.74 -1.47 -19.59
C PRO A 271 -19.93 -1.62 -20.87
N ILE A 272 -18.76 -2.26 -20.79
CA ILE A 272 -17.87 -2.51 -21.93
C ILE A 272 -18.54 -3.44 -22.94
N PHE A 273 -19.19 -4.50 -22.47
CA PHE A 273 -19.84 -5.49 -23.32
C PHE A 273 -21.21 -5.03 -23.82
N ALA A 274 -21.83 -4.09 -23.11
CA ALA A 274 -23.09 -3.46 -23.48
C ALA A 274 -22.93 -2.33 -24.49
N ALA A 275 -21.71 -1.85 -24.72
CA ALA A 275 -21.45 -0.76 -25.64
C ALA A 275 -21.97 -1.09 -27.06
N GLY A 276 -22.54 -0.09 -27.73
CA GLY A 276 -23.06 -0.24 -29.09
C GLY A 276 -21.96 -0.61 -30.10
N THR A 277 -20.73 -0.17 -29.84
CA THR A 277 -19.54 -0.57 -30.58
C THR A 277 -18.82 -1.70 -29.84
N PHE A 278 -18.29 -2.67 -30.57
CA PHE A 278 -17.53 -3.76 -29.98
C PHE A 278 -16.19 -3.26 -29.41
N ILE A 279 -16.07 -3.26 -28.08
CA ILE A 279 -14.85 -2.85 -27.38
C ILE A 279 -13.97 -4.08 -27.06
N PRO A 280 -12.78 -4.23 -27.67
CA PRO A 280 -11.93 -5.39 -27.45
C PRO A 280 -11.26 -5.35 -26.08
N GLN A 281 -11.14 -6.50 -25.43
CA GLN A 281 -10.53 -6.67 -24.10
C GLN A 281 -9.31 -7.61 -24.14
N SER A 282 -8.94 -8.06 -25.34
CA SER A 282 -7.73 -8.82 -25.59
C SER A 282 -7.13 -8.48 -26.96
N GLN A 283 -5.86 -8.83 -27.13
CA GLN A 283 -5.17 -8.71 -28.41
C GLN A 283 -5.87 -9.54 -29.50
N SER A 284 -6.41 -10.72 -29.16
CA SER A 284 -7.14 -11.57 -30.11
C SER A 284 -8.44 -10.92 -30.58
N GLU A 285 -9.21 -10.34 -29.68
CA GLU A 285 -10.43 -9.59 -30.02
C GLU A 285 -10.11 -8.38 -30.91
N GLY A 286 -9.06 -7.62 -30.56
CA GLY A 286 -8.58 -6.48 -31.35
C GLY A 286 -8.08 -6.86 -32.75
N ALA A 287 -7.55 -8.07 -32.90
CA ALA A 287 -7.14 -8.61 -34.20
C ALA A 287 -8.32 -9.07 -35.08
N GLY A 288 -9.56 -8.98 -34.60
CA GLY A 288 -10.74 -9.49 -35.30
C GLY A 288 -10.89 -11.01 -35.23
N SER A 289 -10.22 -11.66 -34.28
CA SER A 289 -10.34 -13.11 -34.07
C SER A 289 -11.71 -13.47 -33.48
N THR A 290 -12.21 -14.67 -33.81
CA THR A 290 -13.38 -15.27 -33.15
C THR A 290 -13.09 -15.67 -31.69
N LYS A 291 -11.81 -15.72 -31.28
CA LYS A 291 -11.40 -16.00 -29.90
C LYS A 291 -11.60 -14.77 -29.00
N GLN A 292 -12.74 -14.77 -28.31
CA GLN A 292 -13.10 -13.73 -27.34
C GLN A 292 -12.50 -13.99 -25.95
N VAL A 293 -12.54 -12.97 -25.08
CA VAL A 293 -12.27 -13.17 -23.64
C VAL A 293 -13.25 -14.19 -23.06
N MET A 294 -12.74 -15.04 -22.17
CA MET A 294 -13.37 -16.31 -21.76
C MET A 294 -14.83 -16.19 -21.33
N PHE A 295 -15.18 -15.09 -20.66
CA PHE A 295 -16.48 -14.88 -20.04
C PHE A 295 -17.42 -14.00 -20.88
N ARG A 296 -17.00 -13.49 -22.04
CA ARG A 296 -17.85 -12.60 -22.87
C ARG A 296 -19.17 -13.27 -23.28
N LYS A 297 -19.12 -14.54 -23.71
CA LYS A 297 -20.32 -15.29 -24.10
C LYS A 297 -21.29 -15.46 -22.92
N ALA A 298 -20.78 -15.85 -21.76
CA ALA A 298 -21.60 -16.04 -20.56
C ALA A 298 -22.21 -14.72 -20.07
N MET A 299 -21.42 -13.63 -20.08
CA MET A 299 -21.92 -12.28 -19.79
C MET A 299 -23.01 -11.84 -20.78
N ASN A 300 -22.81 -12.02 -22.07
CA ASN A 300 -23.80 -11.65 -23.08
C ASN A 300 -25.14 -12.39 -22.89
N ALA A 301 -25.10 -13.66 -22.46
CA ALA A 301 -26.30 -14.42 -22.13
C ALA A 301 -27.01 -13.83 -20.90
N LEU A 302 -26.27 -13.55 -19.83
CA LEU A 302 -26.80 -12.88 -18.63
C LEU A 302 -27.42 -11.51 -18.93
N MET A 303 -26.79 -10.74 -19.81
CA MET A 303 -27.22 -9.39 -20.16
C MET A 303 -28.43 -9.38 -21.10
N ALA A 304 -28.67 -10.45 -21.85
CA ALA A 304 -29.69 -10.49 -22.90
C ALA A 304 -31.10 -10.06 -22.43
N PRO A 305 -31.62 -10.50 -21.26
CA PRO A 305 -32.93 -10.07 -20.75
C PRO A 305 -33.01 -8.57 -20.42
N TYR A 306 -31.86 -7.93 -20.18
CA TYR A 306 -31.75 -6.54 -19.75
C TYR A 306 -31.37 -5.58 -20.90
N ARG A 307 -31.11 -6.10 -22.10
CA ARG A 307 -30.78 -5.26 -23.27
C ARG A 307 -31.91 -4.27 -23.54
N GLY A 308 -31.55 -3.00 -23.68
CA GLY A 308 -32.51 -1.90 -23.91
C GLY A 308 -33.10 -1.29 -22.64
N ALA A 309 -32.85 -1.84 -21.45
CA ALA A 309 -33.38 -1.32 -20.19
C ALA A 309 -32.55 -0.14 -19.63
N GLY A 310 -32.56 1.01 -20.30
CA GLY A 310 -31.81 2.19 -19.88
C GLY A 310 -30.32 2.13 -20.25
N VAL A 311 -29.47 2.89 -19.54
CA VAL A 311 -28.05 3.06 -19.87
C VAL A 311 -27.22 1.80 -19.63
N HIS A 312 -26.09 1.69 -20.33
CA HIS A 312 -25.12 0.58 -20.21
C HIS A 312 -25.73 -0.82 -20.35
N GLY A 313 -26.73 -0.98 -21.23
CA GLY A 313 -27.36 -2.27 -21.50
C GLY A 313 -28.07 -2.87 -20.30
N GLY A 314 -28.75 -2.04 -19.51
CA GLY A 314 -29.59 -2.51 -18.41
C GLY A 314 -28.87 -2.82 -17.11
N LEU A 315 -27.66 -2.31 -16.91
CA LEU A 315 -26.87 -2.56 -15.69
C LEU A 315 -27.67 -2.23 -14.41
N ALA A 316 -28.30 -1.06 -14.35
CA ALA A 316 -29.06 -0.64 -13.18
C ALA A 316 -30.31 -1.51 -12.95
N ALA A 317 -31.00 -1.89 -14.02
CA ALA A 317 -32.18 -2.77 -13.93
C ALA A 317 -31.81 -4.18 -13.43
N TRP A 318 -30.73 -4.75 -13.97
CA TRP A 318 -30.20 -6.05 -13.52
C TRP A 318 -29.82 -6.02 -12.05
N GLN A 319 -29.09 -4.99 -11.62
CA GLN A 319 -28.71 -4.87 -10.21
C GLN A 319 -29.91 -4.70 -9.29
N GLN A 320 -30.93 -3.96 -9.71
CA GLN A 320 -32.14 -3.79 -8.92
C GLN A 320 -32.87 -5.13 -8.72
N ASP A 321 -32.94 -5.97 -9.75
CA ASP A 321 -33.54 -7.30 -9.63
C ASP A 321 -32.68 -8.25 -8.80
N LEU A 322 -31.36 -8.18 -8.92
CA LEU A 322 -30.43 -8.92 -8.07
C LEU A 322 -30.62 -8.53 -6.59
N GLN A 323 -30.60 -7.24 -6.29
CA GLN A 323 -30.76 -6.71 -4.93
C GLN A 323 -32.14 -6.99 -4.34
N ALA A 324 -33.18 -7.06 -5.16
CA ALA A 324 -34.52 -7.38 -4.67
C ALA A 324 -34.83 -8.88 -4.65
N GLY A 325 -33.87 -9.74 -5.01
CA GLY A 325 -34.09 -11.18 -5.09
C GLY A 325 -35.11 -11.59 -6.16
N ARG A 326 -35.32 -10.75 -7.19
CA ARG A 326 -36.33 -10.96 -8.26
C ARG A 326 -35.77 -11.61 -9.52
N LEU A 327 -34.52 -12.07 -9.50
CA LEU A 327 -33.97 -12.81 -10.63
C LEU A 327 -34.78 -14.08 -10.88
N SER A 328 -35.20 -14.30 -12.12
CA SER A 328 -35.79 -15.58 -12.52
C SER A 328 -34.78 -16.71 -12.35
N ALA A 329 -35.24 -17.96 -12.21
CA ALA A 329 -34.35 -19.11 -12.10
C ALA A 329 -33.35 -19.21 -13.28
N ALA A 330 -33.80 -18.85 -14.49
CA ALA A 330 -32.94 -18.78 -15.67
C ALA A 330 -31.88 -17.68 -15.56
N ALA A 331 -32.25 -16.47 -15.12
CA ALA A 331 -31.30 -15.37 -14.91
C ALA A 331 -30.29 -15.67 -13.79
N ALA A 332 -30.72 -16.33 -12.71
CA ALA A 332 -29.86 -16.79 -11.63
C ALA A 332 -28.84 -17.84 -12.12
N ALA A 333 -29.26 -18.79 -12.96
CA ALA A 333 -28.36 -19.76 -13.57
C ALA A 333 -27.34 -19.09 -14.52
N MET A 334 -27.77 -18.09 -15.30
CA MET A 334 -26.87 -17.31 -16.16
C MET A 334 -25.86 -16.49 -15.35
N LEU A 335 -26.27 -15.94 -14.21
CA LEU A 335 -25.38 -15.24 -13.29
C LEU A 335 -24.29 -16.18 -12.78
N GLU A 336 -24.67 -17.37 -12.32
CA GLU A 336 -23.70 -18.33 -11.80
C GLU A 336 -22.73 -18.81 -12.90
N ALA A 337 -23.24 -19.05 -14.12
CA ALA A 337 -22.41 -19.38 -15.27
C ALA A 337 -21.41 -18.27 -15.62
N ALA A 338 -21.84 -17.00 -15.58
CA ALA A 338 -20.96 -15.85 -15.81
C ALA A 338 -19.88 -15.74 -14.72
N LEU A 339 -20.25 -15.83 -13.44
CA LEU A 339 -19.32 -15.76 -12.32
C LEU A 339 -18.29 -16.90 -12.36
N GLN A 340 -18.71 -18.13 -12.67
CA GLN A 340 -17.79 -19.27 -12.81
C GLN A 340 -16.81 -19.09 -13.98
N SER A 341 -17.27 -18.52 -15.09
CA SER A 341 -16.43 -18.23 -16.25
C SER A 341 -15.40 -17.12 -15.95
N ILE A 342 -15.82 -16.08 -15.23
CA ILE A 342 -14.92 -15.01 -14.76
C ILE A 342 -13.89 -15.56 -13.76
N ALA A 343 -14.31 -16.37 -12.79
CA ALA A 343 -13.39 -16.99 -11.82
C ALA A 343 -12.34 -17.86 -12.52
N SER A 344 -12.73 -18.61 -13.56
CA SER A 344 -11.80 -19.36 -14.40
C SER A 344 -10.81 -18.44 -15.12
N ALA A 345 -11.27 -17.31 -15.65
CA ALA A 345 -10.41 -16.33 -16.32
C ALA A 345 -9.42 -15.65 -15.36
N ILE A 346 -9.83 -15.40 -14.10
CA ILE A 346 -8.95 -14.90 -13.05
C ILE A 346 -7.85 -15.93 -12.73
N ARG A 347 -8.24 -17.19 -12.52
CA ARG A 347 -7.31 -18.29 -12.19
C ARG A 347 -6.29 -18.54 -13.30
N TYR A 348 -6.77 -18.85 -14.49
CA TYR A 348 -5.92 -19.22 -15.64
C TYR A 348 -5.33 -18.02 -16.38
N GLY A 349 -5.55 -16.82 -15.86
CA GLY A 349 -4.99 -15.59 -16.39
C GLY A 349 -4.07 -14.92 -15.36
N PRO A 350 -4.51 -13.82 -14.73
CA PRO A 350 -3.64 -12.99 -13.92
C PRO A 350 -3.11 -13.71 -12.66
N VAL A 351 -3.77 -14.74 -12.12
CA VAL A 351 -3.20 -15.49 -11.00
C VAL A 351 -1.97 -16.31 -11.42
N ASP A 352 -2.00 -16.95 -12.59
CA ASP A 352 -0.86 -17.75 -13.08
C ASP A 352 0.26 -16.91 -13.72
N PHE A 353 -0.07 -15.74 -14.27
CA PHE A 353 0.83 -14.96 -15.13
C PHE A 353 1.27 -13.60 -14.58
N SER A 354 0.86 -13.19 -13.37
CA SER A 354 1.35 -11.94 -12.77
C SER A 354 2.66 -12.15 -12.02
N GLY A 355 3.65 -11.32 -12.37
CA GLY A 355 5.00 -11.40 -11.81
C GLY A 355 6.02 -12.04 -12.74
N GLY A 356 5.64 -12.38 -13.98
CA GLY A 356 6.56 -13.00 -14.94
C GLY A 356 7.72 -12.10 -15.38
N SER A 357 7.60 -10.78 -15.23
CA SER A 357 8.69 -9.81 -15.45
C SER A 357 9.44 -9.40 -14.18
N LEU A 358 9.08 -9.96 -13.02
CA LEU A 358 9.71 -9.66 -11.75
C LEU A 358 10.73 -10.75 -11.41
N GLU A 359 11.86 -10.38 -10.80
CA GLU A 359 12.87 -11.34 -10.33
C GLU A 359 12.32 -12.30 -9.28
N THR A 360 11.31 -11.87 -8.52
CA THR A 360 10.56 -12.70 -7.55
C THR A 360 9.71 -13.80 -8.17
N GLY A 361 9.44 -13.69 -9.47
CA GLY A 361 8.46 -14.50 -10.15
C GLY A 361 7.02 -14.23 -9.67
N ARG A 362 6.24 -15.31 -9.57
CA ARG A 362 4.78 -15.27 -9.44
C ARG A 362 4.32 -14.61 -8.13
N VAL A 363 3.41 -13.64 -8.26
CA VAL A 363 2.89 -12.84 -7.12
C VAL A 363 1.62 -13.43 -6.49
N PHE A 364 0.79 -14.11 -7.28
CA PHE A 364 -0.47 -14.69 -6.81
C PHE A 364 -0.45 -16.22 -6.85
N SER A 365 -1.28 -16.84 -6.03
CA SER A 365 -1.58 -18.28 -6.11
C SER A 365 -3.07 -18.52 -5.86
N HIS A 366 -3.57 -19.71 -6.18
CA HIS A 366 -4.97 -20.08 -5.95
C HIS A 366 -5.05 -21.22 -4.93
N ASP A 367 -5.81 -21.04 -3.86
CA ASP A 367 -6.10 -22.09 -2.89
C ASP A 367 -7.40 -22.81 -3.27
N PRO A 368 -7.36 -24.05 -3.78
CA PRO A 368 -8.55 -24.76 -4.23
C PRO A 368 -9.48 -25.17 -3.09
N LYS A 369 -8.99 -25.25 -1.84
CA LYS A 369 -9.82 -25.65 -0.69
C LYS A 369 -10.77 -24.53 -0.27
N THR A 370 -10.27 -23.30 -0.31
CA THR A 370 -11.02 -22.13 0.13
C THR A 370 -11.53 -21.26 -1.02
N ALA A 371 -11.14 -21.60 -2.26
CA ALA A 371 -11.38 -20.85 -3.49
C ALA A 371 -10.86 -19.40 -3.40
N ASP A 372 -9.69 -19.22 -2.78
CA ASP A 372 -9.08 -17.90 -2.58
C ASP A 372 -7.97 -17.62 -3.60
N VAL A 373 -7.87 -16.37 -4.02
CA VAL A 373 -6.64 -15.80 -4.61
C VAL A 373 -5.75 -15.35 -3.46
N VAL A 374 -4.55 -15.90 -3.39
CA VAL A 374 -3.60 -15.75 -2.27
C VAL A 374 -2.42 -14.89 -2.68
N MET A 375 -2.03 -13.96 -1.81
CA MET A 375 -0.87 -13.05 -1.96
C MET A 375 -0.14 -12.81 -0.62
N SER A 376 0.98 -12.09 -0.63
CA SER A 376 1.66 -11.69 0.60
C SER A 376 0.82 -10.68 1.41
N SER A 377 0.95 -10.72 2.73
CA SER A 377 0.32 -9.71 3.60
C SER A 377 0.79 -8.30 3.30
N GLU A 378 2.04 -8.12 2.89
CA GLU A 378 2.59 -6.83 2.47
C GLU A 378 1.85 -6.27 1.24
N LEU A 379 1.61 -7.10 0.22
CA LEU A 379 0.86 -6.69 -0.96
C LEU A 379 -0.58 -6.28 -0.60
N TRP A 380 -1.24 -7.07 0.26
CA TRP A 380 -2.58 -6.73 0.73
C TRP A 380 -2.61 -5.43 1.54
N ARG A 381 -1.59 -5.19 2.38
CA ARG A 381 -1.45 -3.93 3.14
C ARG A 381 -1.28 -2.74 2.20
N GLU A 382 -0.43 -2.84 1.17
CA GLU A 382 -0.29 -1.77 0.18
C GLU A 382 -1.59 -1.49 -0.57
N LEU A 383 -2.33 -2.53 -0.97
CA LEU A 383 -3.65 -2.37 -1.58
C LEU A 383 -4.66 -1.71 -0.63
N SER A 384 -4.55 -1.96 0.68
CA SER A 384 -5.43 -1.36 1.69
C SER A 384 -5.11 0.12 1.94
N LEU A 385 -3.84 0.51 1.84
CA LEU A 385 -3.37 1.88 2.09
C LEU A 385 -3.47 2.77 0.84
N LEU A 386 -3.09 2.23 -0.32
CA LEU A 386 -2.98 2.97 -1.58
C LEU A 386 -4.08 2.61 -2.59
N GLY A 387 -5.05 1.78 -2.20
CA GLY A 387 -6.04 1.22 -3.12
C GLY A 387 -6.79 2.26 -3.96
N HIS A 388 -7.12 3.41 -3.40
CA HIS A 388 -7.80 4.48 -4.15
C HIS A 388 -6.93 5.04 -5.29
N TRP A 389 -5.64 5.32 -5.05
CA TRP A 389 -4.69 5.72 -6.09
C TRP A 389 -4.49 4.63 -7.14
N ILE A 390 -4.41 3.36 -6.69
CA ILE A 390 -4.25 2.22 -7.58
C ILE A 390 -5.45 2.08 -8.51
N ILE A 391 -6.69 2.25 -8.00
CA ILE A 391 -7.91 2.18 -8.81
C ILE A 391 -7.88 3.20 -9.95
N ASP A 392 -7.59 4.47 -9.63
CA ASP A 392 -7.59 5.55 -10.61
C ASP A 392 -6.52 5.34 -11.69
N ALA A 393 -5.30 4.96 -11.27
CA ALA A 393 -4.21 4.63 -12.19
C ALA A 393 -4.56 3.42 -13.09
N VAL A 394 -5.20 2.39 -12.52
CA VAL A 394 -5.61 1.19 -13.26
C VAL A 394 -6.68 1.50 -14.29
N VAL A 395 -7.66 2.35 -13.98
CA VAL A 395 -8.73 2.75 -14.92
C VAL A 395 -8.14 3.42 -16.17
N LEU A 396 -7.23 4.39 -16.00
CA LEU A 396 -6.57 5.05 -17.12
C LEU A 396 -5.71 4.07 -17.94
N ARG A 397 -4.93 3.23 -17.26
CA ARG A 397 -4.09 2.20 -17.91
C ARG A 397 -4.93 1.18 -18.67
N TRP A 398 -6.14 0.88 -18.18
CA TRP A 398 -7.08 -0.02 -18.84
C TRP A 398 -7.62 0.62 -20.10
N ALA A 399 -8.11 1.86 -20.05
CA ALA A 399 -8.53 2.59 -21.25
C ALA A 399 -7.42 2.61 -22.32
N THR A 400 -6.19 2.93 -21.92
CA THR A 400 -5.01 2.97 -22.80
C THR A 400 -4.66 1.59 -23.38
N LEU A 401 -4.82 0.52 -22.60
CA LEU A 401 -4.58 -0.84 -23.10
C LEU A 401 -5.67 -1.27 -24.09
N THR A 402 -6.93 -0.94 -23.81
CA THR A 402 -8.05 -1.22 -24.71
C THR A 402 -7.93 -0.44 -26.02
N GLU A 403 -7.50 0.82 -26.00
CA GLU A 403 -7.18 1.58 -27.22
C GLU A 403 -6.10 0.87 -28.05
N ARG A 404 -5.03 0.38 -27.42
CA ARG A 404 -3.99 -0.40 -28.12
C ARG A 404 -4.54 -1.66 -28.77
N PHE A 405 -5.47 -2.37 -28.11
CA PHE A 405 -6.14 -3.52 -28.72
C PHE A 405 -7.08 -3.08 -29.86
N GLY A 406 -7.79 -1.98 -29.66
CA GLY A 406 -8.83 -1.46 -30.55
C GLY A 406 -8.37 -0.51 -31.65
N GLN A 407 -7.06 -0.35 -31.85
CA GLN A 407 -6.49 0.64 -32.77
C GLN A 407 -7.02 0.47 -34.20
N ARG A 408 -7.22 -0.78 -34.65
CA ARG A 408 -7.78 -1.08 -35.99
C ARG A 408 -9.26 -0.73 -36.10
N GLN A 409 -9.98 -0.71 -34.99
CA GLN A 409 -11.39 -0.38 -34.89
C GLN A 409 -11.61 1.12 -34.56
N GLY A 410 -10.54 1.91 -34.47
CA GLY A 410 -10.61 3.35 -34.15
C GLY A 410 -11.04 3.64 -32.71
N ILE A 411 -10.93 2.68 -31.78
CA ILE A 411 -11.28 2.87 -30.37
C ILE A 411 -10.22 3.71 -29.68
N ARG A 412 -10.64 4.80 -29.02
CA ARG A 412 -9.77 5.66 -28.23
C ARG A 412 -10.01 5.50 -26.74
N SER A 413 -9.03 5.87 -25.92
CA SER A 413 -9.17 5.88 -24.47
C SER A 413 -10.35 6.74 -23.99
N SER A 414 -10.67 7.82 -24.71
CA SER A 414 -11.84 8.68 -24.44
C SER A 414 -13.18 7.96 -24.55
N ASP A 415 -13.25 6.90 -25.35
CA ASP A 415 -14.48 6.13 -25.59
C ASP A 415 -14.64 5.04 -24.51
N VAL A 416 -13.53 4.55 -23.98
CA VAL A 416 -13.47 3.46 -23.00
C VAL A 416 -13.58 3.99 -21.57
N LEU A 417 -12.99 5.15 -21.28
CA LEU A 417 -12.95 5.72 -19.94
C LEU A 417 -14.35 5.90 -19.32
N PRO A 418 -15.36 6.45 -20.03
CA PRO A 418 -16.73 6.54 -19.51
C PRO A 418 -17.33 5.17 -19.17
N LEU A 419 -17.00 4.12 -19.92
CA LEU A 419 -17.48 2.76 -19.67
C LEU A 419 -16.84 2.16 -18.41
N LEU A 420 -15.56 2.43 -18.17
CA LEU A 420 -14.85 1.96 -16.97
C LEU A 420 -15.24 2.71 -15.69
N LEU A 421 -15.65 3.97 -15.85
CA LEU A 421 -16.18 4.82 -14.78
C LEU A 421 -17.68 4.64 -14.58
N ALA A 422 -18.36 3.91 -15.47
CA ALA A 422 -19.79 3.70 -15.39
C ALA A 422 -20.17 3.09 -14.03
N ARG A 423 -21.14 3.74 -13.40
CA ARG A 423 -21.74 3.32 -12.15
C ARG A 423 -23.25 3.10 -12.39
N PRO A 424 -23.89 2.20 -11.64
CA PRO A 424 -25.34 2.09 -11.62
C PRO A 424 -25.98 3.43 -11.22
N GLU A 425 -27.06 3.84 -11.88
CA GLU A 425 -27.75 5.10 -11.58
C GLU A 425 -28.22 5.13 -10.10
N PRO A 426 -27.78 6.13 -9.30
CA PRO A 426 -28.10 6.20 -7.87
C PRO A 426 -29.60 6.27 -7.56
N GLU A 427 -30.38 6.95 -8.41
CA GLU A 427 -31.84 7.10 -8.22
C GLU A 427 -32.57 5.75 -8.29
N ARG A 428 -32.19 4.88 -9.23
CA ARG A 428 -32.75 3.51 -9.32
C ARG A 428 -32.23 2.63 -8.19
N ALA A 429 -31.00 2.85 -7.75
CA ALA A 429 -30.35 2.04 -6.72
C ALA A 429 -30.88 2.31 -5.29
N THR A 430 -31.49 3.46 -5.05
CA THR A 430 -32.13 3.78 -3.75
C THR A 430 -33.63 3.46 -3.70
N HIS A 431 -34.22 3.08 -4.84
CA HIS A 431 -35.67 2.88 -4.99
C HIS A 431 -36.22 1.83 -4.01
N LEU A 432 -35.54 0.70 -3.86
CA LEU A 432 -35.97 -0.37 -2.95
C LEU A 432 -36.07 0.15 -1.52
N ALA A 433 -34.99 0.73 -0.98
CA ALA A 433 -34.96 1.27 0.38
C ALA A 433 -36.04 2.35 0.58
N ARG A 434 -36.18 3.28 -0.38
CA ARG A 434 -37.23 4.30 -0.34
C ARG A 434 -38.62 3.68 -0.23
N GLN A 435 -38.92 2.68 -1.06
CA GLN A 435 -40.21 2.00 -1.07
C GLN A 435 -40.49 1.33 0.28
N VAL A 436 -39.51 0.62 0.85
CA VAL A 436 -39.65 -0.02 2.17
C VAL A 436 -39.95 1.03 3.25
N TYR A 437 -39.25 2.17 3.26
CA TYR A 437 -39.51 3.22 4.25
C TYR A 437 -40.89 3.86 4.11
N LEU A 438 -41.39 4.06 2.89
CA LEU A 438 -42.74 4.57 2.66
C LEU A 438 -43.82 3.57 3.11
N GLN A 439 -43.59 2.28 2.94
CA GLN A 439 -44.55 1.21 3.29
C GLN A 439 -44.55 0.87 4.78
N SER A 440 -43.38 0.83 5.43
CA SER A 440 -43.23 0.55 6.86
C SER A 440 -43.83 1.62 7.78
N GLY A 441 -44.07 2.83 7.27
CA GLY A 441 -44.53 3.97 8.07
C GLY A 441 -43.43 4.61 8.93
N LEU A 442 -42.15 4.23 8.71
CA LEU A 442 -41.00 4.83 9.38
C LEU A 442 -40.81 6.29 8.91
N GLY A 443 -41.53 7.20 9.56
CA GLY A 443 -41.67 8.59 9.14
C GLY A 443 -40.73 9.56 9.86
N VAL A 444 -39.49 9.17 10.17
CA VAL A 444 -38.55 10.03 10.92
C VAL A 444 -37.18 10.08 10.25
N CYS A 445 -36.63 11.29 10.11
CA CYS A 445 -35.32 11.55 9.54
C CYS A 445 -34.21 11.02 10.45
N VAL A 446 -33.40 10.10 9.94
CA VAL A 446 -32.35 9.43 10.74
C VAL A 446 -31.38 10.41 11.42
N TRP A 447 -31.04 11.51 10.74
CA TRP A 447 -30.06 12.48 11.24
C TRP A 447 -30.64 13.58 12.14
N SER A 448 -31.95 13.88 12.07
CA SER A 448 -32.53 15.10 12.66
C SER A 448 -33.83 14.92 13.44
N ASP A 449 -34.36 13.70 13.52
CA ASP A 449 -35.67 13.37 14.10
C ASP A 449 -36.88 14.10 13.48
N ARG A 450 -36.68 14.88 12.41
CA ARG A 450 -37.77 15.54 11.68
C ARG A 450 -38.72 14.50 11.09
N ARG A 451 -40.02 14.76 11.18
CA ARG A 451 -41.03 13.92 10.54
C ARG A 451 -40.86 13.93 9.01
N LEU A 452 -40.93 12.75 8.41
CA LEU A 452 -40.85 12.51 6.97
C LEU A 452 -42.24 12.22 6.41
N GLY A 453 -42.49 12.73 5.21
CA GLY A 453 -43.67 12.38 4.40
C GLY A 453 -43.26 11.66 3.11
N ALA A 454 -44.17 11.61 2.13
CA ALA A 454 -43.94 10.95 0.84
C ALA A 454 -42.71 11.48 0.07
N GLY A 455 -42.32 12.74 0.33
CA GLY A 455 -41.15 13.41 -0.25
C GLY A 455 -39.81 13.13 0.45
N LEU A 456 -39.69 12.09 1.28
CA LEU A 456 -38.40 11.72 1.91
C LEU A 456 -37.28 11.55 0.87
N ALA A 457 -36.02 11.63 1.26
CA ALA A 457 -34.88 11.22 0.44
C ALA A 457 -34.19 10.01 1.10
N VAL A 458 -33.27 9.37 0.38
CA VAL A 458 -32.44 8.29 0.90
C VAL A 458 -30.98 8.77 0.92
N ASP A 459 -30.39 8.82 2.10
CA ASP A 459 -28.98 9.16 2.30
C ASP A 459 -28.12 7.91 2.18
N HIS A 460 -26.95 8.07 1.59
CA HIS A 460 -25.85 7.12 1.68
C HIS A 460 -24.95 7.52 2.86
N VAL A 461 -24.92 6.73 3.94
CA VAL A 461 -24.08 7.03 5.13
C VAL A 461 -22.64 7.33 4.71
N ILE A 462 -22.08 6.43 3.90
CA ILE A 462 -20.87 6.66 3.12
C ILE A 462 -21.29 7.03 1.70
N PRO A 463 -21.05 8.28 1.25
CA PRO A 463 -21.51 8.79 -0.04
C PRO A 463 -21.18 7.87 -1.22
N PHE A 464 -22.13 7.78 -2.14
CA PHE A 464 -21.97 6.98 -3.36
C PHE A 464 -20.76 7.44 -4.19
N ALA A 465 -20.46 8.74 -4.23
CA ALA A 465 -19.27 9.28 -4.90
C ALA A 465 -17.95 8.73 -4.34
N LEU A 466 -17.92 8.30 -3.08
CA LEU A 466 -16.73 7.75 -2.44
C LEU A 466 -16.58 6.25 -2.66
N TRP A 467 -17.67 5.48 -2.46
CA TRP A 467 -17.61 4.01 -2.42
C TRP A 467 -18.34 3.32 -3.57
N GLY A 468 -19.26 3.99 -4.25
CA GLY A 468 -20.15 3.35 -5.23
C GLY A 468 -21.03 2.25 -4.60
N CYS A 469 -21.29 2.33 -3.29
CA CYS A 469 -21.98 1.30 -2.51
C CYS A 469 -23.46 1.64 -2.34
N ASN A 470 -24.33 0.80 -2.90
CA ASN A 470 -25.79 0.87 -2.77
C ASN A 470 -26.35 -0.26 -1.90
N ASP A 471 -25.54 -0.77 -0.99
CA ASP A 471 -25.98 -1.81 -0.06
C ASP A 471 -27.01 -1.22 0.91
N LEU A 472 -28.04 -1.99 1.24
CA LEU A 472 -29.16 -1.60 2.07
C LEU A 472 -28.71 -1.08 3.45
N TRP A 473 -27.62 -1.62 4.02
CA TRP A 473 -27.07 -1.13 5.29
C TRP A 473 -26.51 0.31 5.20
N ASN A 474 -26.19 0.79 3.99
CA ASN A 474 -25.67 2.14 3.74
C ASN A 474 -26.77 3.16 3.44
N LEU A 475 -28.02 2.72 3.29
CA LEU A 475 -29.15 3.56 2.83
C LEU A 475 -30.07 3.89 4.00
N LEU A 476 -30.30 5.18 4.26
CA LEU A 476 -31.13 5.64 5.38
C LEU A 476 -32.15 6.72 4.97
N PRO A 477 -33.34 6.78 5.60
CA PRO A 477 -34.35 7.77 5.28
C PRO A 477 -33.99 9.14 5.88
N VAL A 478 -34.04 10.18 5.06
CA VAL A 478 -33.58 11.52 5.41
C VAL A 478 -34.50 12.60 4.83
N ALA A 479 -34.53 13.77 5.46
CA ALA A 479 -35.19 14.94 4.87
C ALA A 479 -34.34 15.50 3.71
N PRO A 480 -34.90 15.87 2.54
CA PRO A 480 -34.13 16.36 1.39
C PRO A 480 -33.16 17.51 1.71
N ALA A 481 -33.56 18.47 2.55
CA ALA A 481 -32.70 19.56 2.98
C ALA A 481 -31.48 19.09 3.78
N ILE A 482 -31.65 18.06 4.61
CA ILE A 482 -30.56 17.46 5.40
C ILE A 482 -29.64 16.62 4.51
N ASN A 483 -30.21 15.89 3.54
CA ASN A 483 -29.46 15.16 2.53
C ASN A 483 -28.54 16.10 1.74
N ASN A 484 -29.07 17.25 1.29
CA ASN A 484 -28.31 18.26 0.56
C ASN A 484 -27.23 18.93 1.43
N GLN A 485 -27.47 19.11 2.72
CA GLN A 485 -26.45 19.62 3.65
C GLN A 485 -25.30 18.63 3.86
N LYS A 486 -25.62 17.33 3.95
CA LYS A 486 -24.60 16.28 4.08
C LYS A 486 -23.83 16.12 2.76
N SER A 487 -24.52 16.00 1.63
CA SER A 487 -23.91 15.83 0.31
C SER A 487 -22.84 14.71 0.35
N ASP A 488 -21.63 14.99 -0.15
CA ASP A 488 -20.50 14.05 -0.17
C ASP A 488 -19.66 14.06 1.13
N LYS A 489 -20.17 14.65 2.21
CA LYS A 489 -19.52 14.65 3.54
C LYS A 489 -19.86 13.40 4.33
N LEU A 490 -19.01 13.09 5.31
CA LEU A 490 -19.17 11.93 6.19
C LEU A 490 -19.71 12.36 7.56
N PRO A 491 -20.66 11.63 8.18
CA PRO A 491 -21.15 11.97 9.52
C PRO A 491 -20.02 11.92 10.56
N THR A 492 -20.06 12.82 11.55
CA THR A 492 -19.09 12.79 12.67
C THR A 492 -19.24 11.51 13.51
N SER A 493 -18.16 11.11 14.20
CA SER A 493 -18.21 9.94 15.09
C SER A 493 -19.25 10.09 16.20
N GLU A 494 -19.41 11.32 16.71
CA GLU A 494 -20.41 11.67 17.72
C GLU A 494 -21.83 11.53 17.18
N LEU A 495 -22.12 12.07 15.98
CA LEU A 495 -23.42 11.94 15.34
C LEU A 495 -23.75 10.46 15.07
N MET A 496 -22.80 9.69 14.55
CA MET A 496 -23.01 8.26 14.33
C MET A 496 -23.42 7.56 15.63
N ARG A 497 -22.70 7.81 16.73
CA ARG A 497 -23.02 7.21 18.04
C ARG A 497 -24.40 7.62 18.55
N SER A 498 -24.75 8.90 18.48
CA SER A 498 -26.05 9.39 18.96
C SER A 498 -27.22 8.90 18.11
N ARG A 499 -27.00 8.67 16.81
CA ARG A 499 -28.00 8.14 15.86
C ARG A 499 -28.02 6.63 15.73
N ARG A 500 -27.26 5.91 16.56
CA ARG A 500 -27.22 4.45 16.55
C ARG A 500 -28.62 3.81 16.61
N PRO A 501 -29.53 4.19 17.53
CA PRO A 501 -30.85 3.55 17.62
C PRO A 501 -31.65 3.69 16.33
N GLN A 502 -31.64 4.87 15.70
CA GLN A 502 -32.36 5.15 14.47
C GLN A 502 -31.77 4.39 13.28
N ILE A 503 -30.43 4.30 13.18
CA ILE A 503 -29.75 3.53 12.14
C ILE A 503 -30.11 2.05 12.24
N VAL A 504 -30.06 1.49 13.45
CA VAL A 504 -30.40 0.08 13.70
C VAL A 504 -31.85 -0.20 13.35
N LEU A 505 -32.78 0.67 13.76
CA LEU A 505 -34.20 0.54 13.40
C LEU A 505 -34.41 0.53 11.88
N CYS A 506 -33.68 1.39 11.15
CA CYS A 506 -33.73 1.41 9.69
C CYS A 506 -33.25 0.09 9.07
N TRP A 507 -32.22 -0.53 9.66
CA TRP A 507 -31.72 -1.83 9.22
C TRP A 507 -32.70 -2.97 9.49
N GLU A 508 -33.36 -2.95 10.64
CA GLU A 508 -34.39 -3.94 10.98
C GLU A 508 -35.55 -3.87 9.98
N VAL A 509 -36.05 -2.67 9.68
CA VAL A 509 -37.07 -2.45 8.65
C VAL A 509 -36.64 -2.96 7.27
N LEU A 510 -35.41 -2.66 6.84
CA LEU A 510 -34.90 -3.13 5.54
C LEU A 510 -34.69 -4.65 5.50
N ARG A 511 -34.25 -5.24 6.62
CA ARG A 511 -34.03 -6.68 6.73
C ARG A 511 -35.34 -7.45 6.80
N ASP A 512 -36.38 -6.91 7.43
CA ASP A 512 -37.69 -7.55 7.50
C ASP A 512 -38.32 -7.69 6.10
N GLU A 513 -38.17 -6.68 5.26
CA GLU A 513 -38.68 -6.71 3.88
C GLU A 513 -37.75 -7.46 2.90
N ALA A 514 -36.43 -7.32 3.05
CA ALA A 514 -35.44 -7.80 2.09
C ALA A 514 -34.32 -8.64 2.73
N SER A 515 -34.68 -9.56 3.63
CA SER A 515 -33.75 -10.33 4.50
C SER A 515 -32.57 -10.96 3.76
N VAL A 516 -32.82 -11.68 2.66
CA VAL A 516 -31.77 -12.37 1.90
C VAL A 516 -30.74 -11.38 1.34
N ALA A 517 -31.22 -10.28 0.75
CA ALA A 517 -30.34 -9.28 0.16
C ALA A 517 -29.58 -8.48 1.22
N PHE A 518 -30.29 -8.06 2.28
CA PHE A 518 -29.69 -7.35 3.40
C PHE A 518 -28.58 -8.18 4.05
N ASP A 519 -28.85 -9.46 4.35
CA ASP A 519 -27.88 -10.34 5.02
C ASP A 519 -26.65 -10.61 4.14
N GLN A 520 -26.83 -10.76 2.82
CA GLN A 520 -25.70 -10.90 1.90
C GLN A 520 -24.83 -9.64 1.85
N GLN A 521 -25.46 -8.47 1.73
CA GLN A 521 -24.76 -7.19 1.65
C GLN A 521 -24.06 -6.83 2.96
N ALA A 522 -24.73 -7.01 4.09
CA ALA A 522 -24.15 -6.79 5.41
C ALA A 522 -22.99 -7.78 5.69
N ALA A 523 -23.06 -9.01 5.17
CA ALA A 523 -21.97 -9.97 5.31
C ALA A 523 -20.68 -9.52 4.61
N HIS A 524 -20.76 -8.74 3.52
CA HIS A 524 -19.59 -8.16 2.86
C HIS A 524 -18.83 -7.22 3.79
N LEU A 525 -19.54 -6.29 4.43
CA LEU A 525 -18.94 -5.34 5.37
C LEU A 525 -18.44 -6.03 6.66
N LEU A 526 -19.16 -7.06 7.13
CA LEU A 526 -18.76 -7.83 8.32
C LEU A 526 -17.58 -8.78 8.06
N GLY A 527 -17.38 -9.23 6.82
CA GLY A 527 -16.46 -10.31 6.46
C GLY A 527 -16.95 -11.71 6.86
N ARG A 528 -18.22 -11.84 7.28
CA ARG A 528 -18.85 -13.10 7.71
C ARG A 528 -20.35 -13.02 7.56
N LYS A 529 -21.00 -14.18 7.42
CA LYS A 529 -22.47 -14.27 7.40
C LYS A 529 -23.06 -13.69 8.68
N LEU A 530 -24.23 -13.07 8.56
CA LEU A 530 -25.04 -12.70 9.72
C LEU A 530 -25.60 -14.00 10.30
N THR A 531 -25.18 -14.38 11.51
CA THR A 531 -25.63 -15.60 12.18
C THR A 531 -26.36 -15.25 13.47
N GLY A 532 -27.57 -15.79 13.65
CA GLY A 532 -28.37 -15.67 14.87
C GLY A 532 -29.16 -14.35 14.98
N PRO A 533 -30.22 -14.31 15.81
CA PRO A 533 -31.08 -13.13 15.96
C PRO A 533 -30.46 -12.01 16.82
N LEU A 534 -29.38 -12.27 17.56
CA LEU A 534 -28.81 -11.34 18.54
C LEU A 534 -27.39 -10.90 18.15
N GLY A 535 -27.12 -9.58 18.24
CA GLY A 535 -25.77 -9.00 18.18
C GLY A 535 -25.23 -8.63 16.79
N TRP A 536 -25.98 -8.89 15.71
CA TRP A 536 -25.56 -8.46 14.37
C TRP A 536 -25.63 -6.93 14.23
N GLN A 537 -26.56 -6.27 14.91
CA GLN A 537 -26.70 -4.81 14.92
C GLN A 537 -25.44 -4.13 15.46
N ASP A 538 -24.91 -4.61 16.60
CA ASP A 538 -23.68 -4.10 17.20
C ASP A 538 -22.48 -4.31 16.28
N ALA A 539 -22.35 -5.50 15.71
CA ALA A 539 -21.27 -5.83 14.81
C ALA A 539 -21.31 -4.97 13.54
N LEU A 540 -22.47 -4.84 12.90
CA LEU A 540 -22.62 -4.07 11.67
C LEU A 540 -22.41 -2.57 11.93
N PHE A 541 -22.93 -2.05 13.04
CA PHE A 541 -22.73 -0.66 13.44
C PHE A 541 -21.27 -0.33 13.74
N ALA A 542 -20.56 -1.20 14.46
CA ALA A 542 -19.13 -1.02 14.71
C ALA A 542 -18.34 -0.99 13.39
N ARG A 543 -18.69 -1.85 12.43
CA ARG A 543 -18.05 -1.89 11.12
C ARG A 543 -18.37 -0.70 10.24
N LEU A 544 -19.63 -0.24 10.21
CA LEU A 544 -20.01 0.97 9.50
C LEU A 544 -19.24 2.19 10.03
N ARG A 545 -19.12 2.32 11.36
CA ARG A 545 -18.33 3.41 11.96
C ARG A 545 -16.86 3.33 11.57
N GLU A 546 -16.25 2.15 11.66
CA GLU A 546 -14.86 1.94 11.23
C GLU A 546 -14.65 2.35 9.76
N ALA A 547 -15.57 1.95 8.87
CA ALA A 547 -15.55 2.33 7.47
C ALA A 547 -15.64 3.86 7.25
N VAL A 548 -16.52 4.54 7.99
CA VAL A 548 -16.64 6.01 7.96
C VAL A 548 -15.36 6.70 8.46
N GLU A 549 -14.72 6.18 9.51
CA GLU A 549 -13.48 6.75 10.04
C GLU A 549 -12.30 6.58 9.08
N VAL A 550 -12.10 5.34 8.60
CA VAL A 550 -11.02 5.02 7.65
C VAL A 550 -11.18 5.82 6.37
N THR A 551 -12.40 5.92 5.82
CA THR A 551 -12.64 6.66 4.58
C THR A 551 -12.27 8.13 4.70
N ALA A 552 -12.59 8.80 5.80
CA ALA A 552 -12.22 10.20 5.95
C ALA A 552 -10.73 10.41 6.17
N LEU A 553 -10.05 9.52 6.91
CA LEU A 553 -8.60 9.58 7.08
C LEU A 553 -7.88 9.39 5.74
N GLN A 554 -8.30 8.40 4.96
CA GLN A 554 -7.66 8.07 3.68
C GLN A 554 -7.97 9.06 2.56
N ARG A 555 -9.17 9.67 2.56
CA ARG A 555 -9.62 10.57 1.48
C ARG A 555 -9.66 12.05 1.86
N GLY A 556 -9.33 12.41 3.10
CA GLY A 556 -9.40 13.79 3.58
C GLY A 556 -10.79 14.41 3.50
N VAL A 557 -11.85 13.60 3.63
CA VAL A 557 -13.24 14.04 3.43
C VAL A 557 -13.75 14.79 4.67
N GLU A 558 -14.44 15.91 4.43
CA GLU A 558 -15.03 16.75 5.48
C GLU A 558 -16.04 15.97 6.34
N ARG A 559 -16.04 16.25 7.65
CA ARG A 559 -17.02 15.72 8.60
C ARG A 559 -18.24 16.60 8.69
N TRP A 560 -19.41 16.00 8.86
CA TRP A 560 -20.69 16.68 8.89
C TRP A 560 -21.53 16.29 10.10
N ALA A 561 -22.22 17.28 10.65
CA ALA A 561 -23.35 17.10 11.56
C ALA A 561 -24.46 18.09 11.19
N PRO A 562 -25.74 17.73 11.37
CA PRO A 562 -26.85 18.60 11.04
C PRO A 562 -26.78 19.86 11.91
N ARG A 563 -26.95 21.02 11.27
CA ARG A 563 -27.18 22.27 12.01
C ARG A 563 -28.56 22.17 12.65
N LEU A 564 -28.61 21.94 13.96
CA LEU A 564 -29.85 22.07 14.70
C LEU A 564 -30.29 23.52 14.54
N SER A 565 -31.40 23.76 13.86
CA SER A 565 -32.07 25.05 13.90
C SER A 565 -32.39 25.34 15.36
N ALA A 566 -31.88 26.45 15.91
CA ALA A 566 -32.39 26.98 17.17
C ALA A 566 -33.91 27.06 17.03
N SER A 567 -34.59 26.34 17.92
CA SER A 567 -36.05 26.22 17.98
C SER A 567 -36.73 27.57 18.08
#